data_AF-A0A0Q3M8N6-F1
#
_entry.id   AF-A0A0Q3M8N6-F1
#
_cell.length_a   1.000
_cell.length_b   1.000
_cell.length_c   1.000
_cell.angle_alpha   90.00
_cell.angle_beta   90.00
_cell.angle_gamma   90.00
#
_symmetry.space_group_name_H-M   'P 1'
#
loop_
_entity.id
_entity.type
_entity.pdbx_description
1 polymer ?
#
loop_
_entity_poly.entity_id
_entity_poly.type
_entity_poly.pdbx_seq_one_letter_code
_entity_poly.pdbx_strand_id
1 'polypeptide(L)'
;MAKYACFIREALGKTKGRECVPSLEEILVLMRRQEMICTVHCPGAPACSVAISSHTTAQEVAQELVSRLGLSQSPNLFALYEQSRRREHPVGSATLLADVLTRFEK
;
A
#
# COMPACT_ATOMS: atom_id res chain seq x y z
N MET A 1 21.20 -18.26 0.50
CA MET A 1 19.92 -18.96 0.26
C MET A 1 18.98 -18.97 1.46
N ALA A 2 19.42 -19.28 2.68
CA ALA A 2 18.55 -19.32 3.88
C ALA A 2 17.70 -18.05 4.11
N LYS A 3 18.26 -16.85 3.89
CA LYS A 3 17.53 -15.57 4.04
C LYS A 3 16.34 -15.44 3.08
N TYR A 4 16.50 -15.89 1.83
CA TYR A 4 15.38 -15.90 0.86
C TYR A 4 14.34 -16.95 1.22
N ALA A 5 14.75 -18.13 1.69
CA ALA A 5 13.82 -19.17 2.13
C ALA A 5 12.94 -18.70 3.29
N CYS A 6 13.52 -18.00 4.27
CA CYS A 6 12.76 -17.43 5.39
C CYS A 6 11.76 -16.36 4.91
N PHE A 7 12.23 -15.42 4.09
CA PHE A 7 11.41 -14.36 3.52
C PHE A 7 10.22 -14.91 2.70
N ILE A 8 10.49 -15.89 1.83
CA ILE A 8 9.44 -16.53 1.02
C ILE A 8 8.44 -17.25 1.90
N ARG A 9 8.89 -17.99 2.91
CA ARG A 9 8.00 -18.71 3.84
C ARG A 9 7.08 -17.75 4.59
N GLU A 10 7.60 -16.62 5.07
CA GLU A 10 6.81 -15.59 5.74
C GLU A 10 5.81 -14.94 4.78
N ALA A 11 6.23 -14.62 3.55
CA ALA A 11 5.37 -14.05 2.53
C ALA A 11 4.22 -15.01 2.17
N LEU A 12 4.49 -16.30 2.00
CA LEU A 12 3.48 -17.33 1.69
C LEU A 12 2.36 -17.38 2.74
N GLY A 13 2.67 -17.14 4.03
CA GLY A 13 1.66 -17.09 5.09
C GLY A 13 0.73 -15.88 5.03
N LYS A 14 1.11 -14.82 4.29
CA LYS A 14 0.34 -13.57 4.16
C LYS A 14 -0.27 -13.38 2.78
N THR A 15 0.24 -14.07 1.76
CA THR A 15 -0.19 -13.91 0.36
C THR A 15 -1.66 -14.24 0.20
N LYS A 16 -2.40 -13.29 -0.39
CA LYS A 16 -3.79 -13.43 -0.80
C LYS A 16 -3.87 -13.40 -2.33
N GLY A 17 -5.06 -13.64 -2.89
CA GLY A 17 -5.31 -13.44 -4.32
C GLY A 17 -4.95 -12.01 -4.73
N ARG A 18 -4.18 -11.87 -5.81
CA ARG A 18 -3.75 -10.59 -6.39
C ARG A 18 -4.56 -10.29 -7.65
N GLU A 19 -4.92 -9.03 -7.85
CA GLU A 19 -5.58 -8.58 -9.08
C GLU A 19 -4.56 -8.31 -10.19
N CYS A 20 -3.33 -7.93 -9.81
CA CYS A 20 -2.25 -7.60 -10.72
C CYS A 20 -0.97 -8.38 -10.39
N VAL A 21 -0.13 -8.61 -11.40
CA VAL A 21 1.26 -9.06 -11.18
C VAL A 21 2.05 -7.95 -10.48
N PRO A 22 3.16 -8.25 -9.78
CA PRO A 22 4.00 -7.22 -9.20
C PRO A 22 4.53 -6.19 -10.21
N SER A 23 4.59 -4.92 -9.82
CA SER A 23 5.22 -3.84 -10.60
C SER A 23 6.75 -3.96 -10.64
N LEU A 24 7.42 -3.20 -11.52
CA LEU A 24 8.89 -3.19 -11.56
C LEU A 24 9.48 -2.79 -10.20
N GLU A 25 8.93 -1.75 -9.57
CA GLU A 25 9.37 -1.30 -8.25
C GLU A 25 9.17 -2.39 -7.19
N GLU A 26 8.01 -3.07 -7.21
CA GLU A 26 7.75 -4.20 -6.29
C GLU A 26 8.79 -5.31 -6.47
N ILE A 27 9.09 -5.69 -7.72
CA ILE A 27 10.10 -6.71 -8.03
C ILE A 27 11.48 -6.29 -7.49
N LEU A 28 11.89 -5.04 -7.72
CA LEU A 28 13.20 -4.54 -7.32
C LEU A 28 13.39 -4.54 -5.80
N VAL A 29 12.38 -4.13 -5.03
CA VAL A 29 12.47 -4.15 -3.56
C VAL A 29 12.38 -5.58 -3.01
N LEU A 30 11.57 -6.46 -3.61
CA LEU A 30 11.48 -7.87 -3.22
C LEU A 30 12.80 -8.62 -3.46
N MET A 31 13.52 -8.33 -4.55
CA MET A 31 14.87 -8.85 -4.79
C MET A 31 15.84 -8.49 -3.65
N ARG A 32 15.62 -7.35 -3.00
CA ARG A 32 16.39 -6.86 -1.85
C ARG A 32 15.81 -7.27 -0.49
N ARG A 33 14.61 -7.89 -0.47
CA ARG A 33 13.80 -8.18 0.72
C ARG A 33 13.47 -6.91 1.52
N GLN A 34 13.06 -5.87 0.80
CA GLN A 34 12.69 -4.56 1.34
C GLN A 34 11.21 -4.26 1.05
N GLU A 35 10.67 -3.28 1.76
CA GLU A 35 9.34 -2.72 1.50
C GLU A 35 9.41 -1.62 0.44
N MET A 36 8.32 -1.42 -0.28
CA MET A 36 8.14 -0.27 -1.18
C MET A 36 7.84 0.98 -0.36
N ILE A 37 8.16 2.15 -0.92
CA ILE A 37 7.70 3.43 -0.38
C ILE A 37 6.58 3.97 -1.25
N CYS A 38 5.40 4.17 -0.65
CA CYS A 38 4.24 4.78 -1.28
C CYS A 38 4.05 6.20 -0.73
N THR A 39 3.79 7.17 -1.61
CA THR A 39 3.46 8.54 -1.20
C THR A 39 1.96 8.75 -1.29
N VAL A 40 1.33 9.07 -0.15
CA VAL A 40 -0.09 9.39 -0.07
C VAL A 40 -0.28 10.89 0.06
N HIS A 41 -1.04 11.46 -0.88
CA HIS A 41 -1.39 12.88 -0.86
C HIS A 41 -2.62 13.12 0.01
N CYS A 42 -2.54 14.11 0.88
CA CYS A 42 -3.60 14.46 1.82
C CYS A 42 -4.13 15.87 1.50
N PRO A 43 -5.45 16.09 1.43
CA PRO A 43 -6.00 17.44 1.23
C PRO A 43 -5.59 18.38 2.36
N GLY A 44 -4.99 19.52 2.02
CA GLY A 44 -4.58 20.55 3.00
C GLY A 44 -3.44 20.13 3.93
N ALA A 45 -2.77 19.01 3.68
CA ALA A 45 -1.66 18.50 4.48
C ALA A 45 -0.49 18.07 3.59
N PRO A 46 0.75 18.06 4.12
CA PRO A 46 1.89 17.54 3.37
C PRO A 46 1.69 16.08 3.00
N ALA A 47 2.29 15.67 1.88
CA ALA A 47 2.27 14.28 1.46
C ALA A 47 2.99 13.39 2.47
N CYS A 48 2.43 12.20 2.69
CA CYS A 48 2.95 11.24 3.65
C CYS A 48 3.59 10.06 2.93
N SER A 49 4.86 9.77 3.26
CA SER A 49 5.52 8.53 2.82
C SER A 49 5.18 7.39 3.78
N VAL A 50 4.73 6.27 3.22
CA VAL A 50 4.32 5.07 3.94
C VAL A 50 5.07 3.89 3.35
N ALA A 51 5.67 3.07 4.22
CA ALA A 51 6.28 1.82 3.80
C ALA A 51 5.17 0.78 3.60
N ILE A 52 5.18 0.11 2.45
CA ILE A 52 4.19 -0.90 2.12
C ILE A 52 4.87 -2.18 1.64
N SER A 53 4.30 -3.31 2.03
CA SER A 53 4.66 -4.64 1.52
C SER A 53 3.70 -5.06 0.41
N SER A 54 3.99 -6.20 -0.24
CA SER A 54 3.08 -6.87 -1.18
C SER A 54 1.72 -7.26 -0.57
N HIS A 55 1.61 -7.22 0.76
CA HIS A 55 0.46 -7.67 1.54
C HIS A 55 -0.29 -6.53 2.24
N THR A 56 0.24 -5.31 2.19
CA THR A 56 -0.33 -4.16 2.90
C THR A 56 -1.64 -3.73 2.25
N THR A 57 -2.68 -3.61 3.07
CA THR A 57 -4.03 -3.23 2.67
C THR A 57 -4.25 -1.72 2.75
N ALA A 58 -5.23 -1.23 1.99
CA ALA A 58 -5.64 0.17 2.06
C ALA A 58 -6.12 0.59 3.46
N GLN A 59 -6.77 -0.33 4.20
CA GLN A 59 -7.23 -0.06 5.57
C GLN A 59 -6.06 0.18 6.53
N GLU A 60 -5.01 -0.65 6.48
CA GLU A 60 -3.84 -0.49 7.34
C GLU A 60 -3.18 0.87 7.15
N VAL A 61 -2.99 1.29 5.90
CA VAL A 61 -2.43 2.61 5.58
C VAL A 61 -3.38 3.74 5.98
N ALA A 62 -4.69 3.60 5.75
CA ALA A 62 -5.65 4.62 6.18
C ALA A 62 -5.61 4.82 7.71
N GLN A 63 -5.55 3.73 8.49
CA GLN A 63 -5.45 3.78 9.95
C GLN A 63 -4.13 4.43 10.41
N GLU A 64 -3.02 4.08 9.77
CA GLU A 64 -1.72 4.69 10.04
C GLU A 64 -1.74 6.21 9.78
N LEU A 65 -2.33 6.65 8.67
CA LEU A 65 -2.45 8.07 8.34
C LEU A 65 -3.38 8.82 9.30
N VAL A 66 -4.53 8.25 9.67
CA VAL A 66 -5.43 8.82 10.68
C VAL A 66 -4.69 9.04 12.00
N SER A 67 -3.87 8.08 12.42
CA SER A 67 -3.04 8.23 13.61
C SER A 67 -1.97 9.31 13.45
N ARG A 68 -1.24 9.34 12.32
CA ARG A 68 -0.16 10.31 12.07
C ARG A 68 -0.66 11.75 11.95
N LEU A 69 -1.87 11.94 11.42
CA LEU A 69 -2.49 13.25 11.23
C LEU A 69 -3.28 13.74 12.46
N GLY A 70 -3.27 13.00 13.58
CA GLY A 70 -3.98 13.39 14.80
C GLY A 70 -5.51 13.30 14.68
N LEU A 71 -6.01 12.48 13.76
CA LEU A 71 -7.43 12.34 13.45
C LEU A 71 -8.12 11.18 14.18
N SER A 72 -7.42 10.51 15.11
CA SER A 72 -7.94 9.31 15.79
C SER A 72 -9.21 9.52 16.62
N GLN A 73 -9.49 10.75 17.04
CA GLN A 73 -10.72 11.12 17.79
C GLN A 73 -11.84 11.63 16.88
N SER A 74 -11.61 11.69 15.57
CA SER A 74 -12.63 12.10 14.61
C SER A 74 -13.75 11.06 14.56
N PRO A 75 -15.03 11.47 14.56
CA PRO A 75 -16.14 10.54 14.35
C PRO A 75 -16.28 10.12 12.87
N ASN A 76 -15.49 10.71 11.97
CA ASN A 76 -15.58 10.48 10.53
C ASN A 76 -14.76 9.27 10.08
N LEU A 77 -15.21 8.65 8.99
CA LEU A 77 -14.47 7.61 8.29
C LEU A 77 -13.52 8.22 7.27
N PHE A 78 -12.35 7.59 7.12
CA PHE A 78 -11.33 7.98 6.16
C PHE A 78 -11.03 6.79 5.25
N ALA A 79 -10.78 7.08 3.97
CA ALA A 79 -10.46 6.09 2.96
C ALA A 79 -9.38 6.63 2.02
N LEU A 80 -8.64 5.72 1.39
CA LEU A 80 -7.73 6.06 0.32
C LEU A 80 -8.49 6.18 -1.00
N TYR A 81 -8.01 7.06 -1.87
CA TYR A 81 -8.55 7.25 -3.21
C TYR A 81 -7.45 7.00 -4.25
N GLU A 82 -7.83 6.28 -5.30
CA GLU A 82 -7.05 6.17 -6.52
C GLU A 82 -7.45 7.35 -7.41
N GLN A 83 -6.50 8.26 -7.63
CA GLN A 83 -6.72 9.52 -8.33
C GLN A 83 -5.83 9.66 -9.56
N SER A 84 -6.45 9.95 -10.69
CA SER A 84 -5.82 10.34 -11.96
C SER A 84 -6.39 11.70 -12.41
N ARG A 85 -5.83 12.29 -13.47
CA ARG A 85 -6.34 13.56 -14.02
C ARG A 85 -7.82 13.53 -14.41
N ARG A 86 -8.40 12.35 -14.66
CA ARG A 86 -9.77 12.20 -15.20
C ARG A 86 -10.71 11.43 -14.27
N ARG A 87 -10.20 10.79 -13.22
CA ARG A 87 -10.95 9.83 -12.41
C ARG A 87 -10.45 9.83 -10.97
N GLU A 88 -11.38 9.78 -10.04
CA GLU A 88 -11.14 9.60 -8.61
C GLU A 88 -12.11 8.54 -8.10
N HIS A 89 -11.57 7.45 -7.55
CA HIS A 89 -12.38 6.33 -7.07
C HIS A 89 -11.87 5.88 -5.69
N PRO A 90 -12.75 5.53 -4.76
CA PRO A 90 -12.34 5.01 -3.47
C PRO A 90 -11.66 3.65 -3.63
N VAL A 91 -10.59 3.43 -2.87
CA VAL A 91 -9.90 2.14 -2.78
C VAL A 91 -10.58 1.30 -1.71
N GLY A 92 -10.95 0.06 -2.04
CA GLY A 92 -11.56 -0.86 -1.09
C GLY A 92 -10.64 -1.16 0.10
N SER A 93 -11.19 -1.28 1.30
CA SER A 93 -10.41 -1.48 2.53
C SER A 93 -9.47 -2.70 2.49
N ALA A 94 -9.94 -3.80 1.90
CA ALA A 94 -9.19 -5.04 1.75
C ALA A 94 -8.26 -5.05 0.52
N THR A 95 -8.31 -4.04 -0.34
CA THR A 95 -7.48 -3.95 -1.54
C THR A 95 -6.02 -3.81 -1.15
N LEU A 96 -5.16 -4.57 -1.82
CA LEU A 96 -3.70 -4.52 -1.64
C LEU A 96 -3.15 -3.30 -2.38
N LEU A 97 -2.42 -2.43 -1.67
CA LEU A 97 -1.91 -1.20 -2.29
C LEU A 97 -0.88 -1.48 -3.38
N ALA A 98 -0.17 -2.60 -3.30
CA ALA A 98 0.73 -3.04 -4.35
C ALA A 98 0.00 -3.31 -5.70
N ASP A 99 -1.25 -3.78 -5.68
CA ASP A 99 -2.08 -3.91 -6.89
C ASP A 99 -2.47 -2.53 -7.44
N VAL A 100 -2.81 -1.58 -6.56
CA VAL A 100 -3.11 -0.19 -6.96
C VAL A 100 -1.89 0.45 -7.61
N LEU A 101 -0.71 0.32 -7.01
CA LEU A 101 0.53 0.86 -7.57
C LEU A 101 0.86 0.23 -8.93
N THR A 102 0.60 -1.07 -9.10
CA THR A 102 0.79 -1.72 -10.41
C THR A 102 -0.14 -1.15 -11.47
N ARG A 103 -1.38 -0.79 -11.11
CA ARG A 103 -2.30 -0.13 -12.06
C ARG A 103 -1.79 1.24 -12.50
N PHE A 104 -1.01 1.94 -11.68
CA PHE A 104 -0.39 3.22 -12.01
C PHE A 104 0.88 3.11 -12.87
N GLU A 105 1.49 1.93 -12.94
CA GLU A 105 2.65 1.69 -13.80
C GLU A 105 2.25 1.53 -15.29
N LYS A 106 0.98 1.20 -15.55
CA LYS A 106 0.42 1.02 -16.90
C LYS A 106 0.00 2.35 -17.53
#